data_AF-A0A7S2NBV9-F1
#
_entry.id   AF-A0A7S2NBV9-F1
#
_cell.length_a   1.000
_cell.length_b   1.000
_cell.length_c   1.000
_cell.angle_alpha   90.00
_cell.angle_beta   90.00
_cell.angle_gamma   90.00
#
_symmetry.space_group_name_H-M   'P 1'
#
loop_
_entity.id
_entity.type
_entity.pdbx_description
1 polymer ?
#
loop_
_entity_poly.entity_id
_entity_poly.type
_entity_poly.pdbx_seq_one_letter_code
_entity_poly.pdbx_strand_id
1 'polypeptide(L)'
;QARQVKRANPSLGSGHPVSARPGLVGAMSISDAQLEELAEDKAKVLKTFLAAEPPKHNGESLLEIWEQLYDEKMKSVVVETLTGPSDDATNPVYPYEKLVSVVGDGGNWKWPRMWQRFDELERRGPAYRAGEELNFEQPNKNPYIVSQKVLVVGGGPVGLRLAIELALGGHRVTVFEKRREVKDEGAMQQLGFTNRINRPHMWPFVRNDLAKLNGKDFMSREACYPVFTEPDTSSIGIDELQILLLKNALMLGVDFRLGVGYNDAKITTDPKTMRPAWQVDCTYDEKSATYFKMSPGKNIVSFDVLMGCDGPRSTVRETQAKLFGEIEKRKFMDCIGIVANVRKVPRSRLKQLGFDFGQEPKDMNRTR
;
A
#
# COMPACT_ATOMS: atom_id res chain seq x y z
N GLN A 1 -22.84 -41.94 32.92
CA GLN A 1 -24.09 -41.45 32.30
C GLN A 1 -24.06 -39.93 32.28
N ALA A 2 -24.47 -39.36 31.15
CA ALA A 2 -24.26 -37.98 30.75
C ALA A 2 -25.01 -36.95 31.62
N ARG A 3 -24.41 -35.77 31.80
CA ARG A 3 -25.16 -34.52 31.96
C ARG A 3 -24.53 -33.45 31.06
N GLN A 4 -25.25 -33.13 30.00
CA GLN A 4 -24.98 -32.03 29.07
C GLN A 4 -24.92 -30.70 29.83
N VAL A 5 -23.82 -29.96 29.68
CA VAL A 5 -23.78 -28.53 29.98
C VAL A 5 -23.89 -27.79 28.65
N LYS A 6 -25.08 -27.28 28.35
CA LYS A 6 -25.31 -26.32 27.25
C LYS A 6 -24.57 -25.03 27.59
N ARG A 7 -23.54 -24.69 26.83
CA ARG A 7 -22.97 -23.33 26.81
C ARG A 7 -23.97 -22.40 26.11
N ALA A 8 -24.48 -21.43 26.86
CA ALA A 8 -25.25 -20.33 26.31
C ALA A 8 -24.30 -19.39 25.54
N ASN A 9 -24.62 -19.14 24.26
CA ASN A 9 -24.06 -18.02 23.50
C ASN A 9 -24.59 -16.71 24.11
N PRO A 10 -23.75 -15.69 24.34
CA PRO A 10 -24.25 -14.34 24.48
C PRO A 10 -24.73 -13.88 23.10
N SER A 11 -26.04 -13.68 23.00
CA SER A 11 -26.70 -13.01 21.90
C SER A 11 -26.13 -11.59 21.77
N LEU A 12 -25.42 -11.32 20.67
CA LEU A 12 -25.18 -9.97 20.15
C LEU A 12 -26.54 -9.39 19.75
N GLY A 13 -27.12 -8.62 20.67
CA GLY A 13 -28.35 -7.87 20.46
C GLY A 13 -28.07 -6.50 19.85
N SER A 14 -28.98 -6.13 18.96
CA SER A 14 -29.33 -4.78 18.48
C SER A 14 -28.32 -4.02 17.61
N GLY A 15 -28.39 -4.30 16.31
CA GLY A 15 -28.62 -3.34 15.24
C GLY A 15 -28.15 -1.90 15.43
N HIS A 16 -26.95 -1.61 14.90
CA HIS A 16 -26.72 -0.31 14.28
C HIS A 16 -27.34 -0.32 12.89
N PRO A 17 -28.18 0.68 12.52
CA PRO A 17 -28.62 0.82 11.15
C PRO A 17 -27.40 1.17 10.29
N VAL A 18 -26.95 0.21 9.48
CA VAL A 18 -26.04 0.46 8.35
C VAL A 18 -26.89 1.11 7.25
N SER A 19 -27.28 2.36 7.45
CA SER A 19 -28.05 3.13 6.46
C SER A 19 -27.79 4.63 6.61
N ALA A 20 -26.72 5.11 6.00
CA ALA A 20 -26.64 6.40 5.33
C ALA A 20 -25.27 6.48 4.66
N ARG A 21 -25.23 6.89 3.38
CA ARG A 21 -24.01 7.46 2.80
C ARG A 21 -23.62 8.62 3.74
N PRO A 22 -22.42 8.66 4.36
CA PRO A 22 -22.03 9.83 5.12
C PRO A 22 -22.16 11.05 4.20
N GLY A 23 -22.87 12.07 4.69
CA GLY A 23 -23.46 13.13 3.88
C GLY A 23 -22.46 13.79 2.92
N LEU A 24 -22.61 13.52 1.62
CA LEU A 24 -22.08 14.38 0.58
C LEU A 24 -22.93 15.65 0.57
N VAL A 25 -22.56 16.66 1.36
CA VAL A 25 -23.12 18.00 1.15
C VAL A 25 -22.34 18.60 0.00
N GLY A 26 -22.97 18.58 -1.17
CA GLY A 26 -22.62 19.32 -2.38
C GLY A 26 -21.15 19.64 -2.56
N ALA A 27 -20.42 18.76 -3.25
CA ALA A 27 -19.38 19.26 -4.15
C ALA A 27 -20.04 20.35 -4.99
N MET A 28 -19.56 21.60 -4.89
CA MET A 28 -20.02 22.66 -5.78
C MET A 28 -20.01 22.09 -7.21
N SER A 29 -21.19 22.06 -7.86
CA SER A 29 -21.43 21.76 -9.27
C SER A 29 -21.66 20.30 -9.76
N ILE A 30 -22.01 19.31 -8.94
CA ILE A 30 -22.37 17.96 -9.44
C ILE A 30 -23.82 17.62 -9.07
N SER A 31 -24.65 17.29 -10.07
CA SER A 31 -26.03 16.83 -9.83
C SER A 31 -26.06 15.41 -9.27
N ASP A 32 -27.16 15.03 -8.60
CA ASP A 32 -27.32 13.67 -8.05
C ASP A 32 -27.12 12.58 -9.12
N ALA A 33 -27.56 12.83 -10.35
CA ALA A 33 -27.37 11.91 -11.48
C ALA A 33 -25.89 11.77 -11.88
N GLN A 34 -25.13 12.87 -11.88
CA GLN A 34 -23.69 12.83 -12.18
C GLN A 34 -22.90 12.15 -11.06
N LEU A 35 -23.35 12.27 -9.81
CA LEU A 35 -22.75 11.57 -8.67
C LEU A 35 -23.00 10.06 -8.76
N GLU A 36 -24.21 9.65 -9.15
CA GLU A 36 -24.55 8.24 -9.34
C GLU A 36 -23.75 7.60 -10.48
N GLU A 37 -23.62 8.29 -11.62
CA GLU A 37 -22.76 7.87 -12.73
C GLU A 37 -21.30 7.73 -12.30
N LEU A 38 -20.78 8.71 -11.54
CA LEU A 38 -19.43 8.64 -10.98
C LEU A 38 -19.27 7.45 -10.04
N ALA A 39 -20.23 7.20 -9.15
CA ALA A 39 -20.21 6.09 -8.21
C ALA A 39 -20.17 4.73 -8.92
N GLU A 40 -20.98 4.54 -9.96
CA GLU A 40 -21.00 3.31 -10.76
C GLU A 40 -19.66 3.07 -11.46
N ASP A 41 -19.10 4.09 -12.09
CA ASP A 41 -17.83 3.98 -12.80
C ASP A 41 -16.67 3.72 -11.84
N LYS A 42 -16.60 4.43 -10.72
CA LYS A 42 -15.57 4.23 -9.70
C LYS A 42 -15.70 2.88 -9.01
N ALA A 43 -16.92 2.36 -8.83
CA ALA A 43 -17.13 1.01 -8.35
C ALA A 43 -16.54 -0.04 -9.31
N LYS A 44 -16.70 0.12 -10.63
CA LYS A 44 -16.10 -0.80 -11.63
C LYS A 44 -14.57 -0.77 -11.55
N VAL A 45 -13.97 0.42 -11.52
CA VAL A 45 -12.51 0.57 -11.44
C VAL A 45 -11.97 0.04 -10.11
N LEU A 46 -12.65 0.29 -8.99
CA LEU A 46 -12.27 -0.24 -7.67
C LEU A 46 -12.29 -1.77 -7.64
N LYS A 47 -13.27 -2.41 -8.29
CA LYS A 47 -13.28 -3.88 -8.45
C LYS A 47 -12.02 -4.37 -9.16
N THR A 48 -11.63 -3.70 -10.24
CA THR A 48 -10.39 -4.02 -10.98
C THR A 48 -9.14 -3.78 -10.13
N PHE A 49 -9.08 -2.68 -9.39
CA PHE A 49 -7.96 -2.36 -8.50
C PHE A 49 -7.79 -3.42 -7.40
N LEU A 50 -8.88 -3.81 -6.74
CA LEU A 50 -8.85 -4.82 -5.68
C LEU A 50 -8.51 -6.21 -6.24
N ALA A 51 -8.96 -6.53 -7.46
CA ALA A 51 -8.65 -7.80 -8.12
C ALA A 51 -7.22 -7.87 -8.71
N ALA A 52 -6.51 -6.75 -8.80
CA ALA A 52 -5.15 -6.74 -9.35
C ALA A 52 -4.20 -7.61 -8.52
N GLU A 53 -3.50 -8.52 -9.20
CA GLU A 53 -2.48 -9.40 -8.64
C GLU A 53 -1.09 -8.99 -9.14
N PRO A 54 0.01 -9.52 -8.56
CA PRO A 54 1.37 -9.38 -9.09
C PRO A 54 1.41 -9.49 -10.61
N PRO A 55 1.85 -8.44 -11.31
CA PRO A 55 1.80 -8.41 -12.75
C PRO A 55 2.75 -9.44 -13.33
N LYS A 56 2.22 -10.24 -14.25
CA LYS A 56 3.04 -11.21 -15.01
C LYS A 56 3.87 -10.53 -16.09
N HIS A 57 3.45 -9.34 -16.54
CA HIS A 57 3.97 -8.68 -17.74
C HIS A 57 4.00 -7.14 -17.68
N ASN A 58 3.24 -6.46 -16.81
CA ASN A 58 3.21 -4.99 -16.69
C ASN A 58 3.14 -4.52 -15.22
N GLY A 59 4.30 -4.19 -14.66
CA GLY A 59 4.55 -3.69 -13.30
C GLY A 59 3.75 -2.48 -12.88
N GLU A 60 3.30 -1.70 -13.85
CA GLU A 60 2.70 -0.39 -13.62
C GLU A 60 1.17 -0.45 -13.64
N SER A 61 0.60 -1.60 -14.03
CA SER A 61 -0.85 -1.79 -14.17
C SER A 61 -1.63 -1.36 -12.93
N LEU A 62 -1.12 -1.62 -11.72
CA LEU A 62 -1.79 -1.19 -10.49
C LEU A 62 -1.84 0.34 -10.35
N LEU A 63 -0.77 1.04 -10.73
CA LEU A 63 -0.72 2.51 -10.70
C LEU A 63 -1.60 3.10 -11.79
N GLU A 64 -1.62 2.50 -12.98
CA GLU A 64 -2.51 2.91 -14.09
C GLU A 64 -3.99 2.75 -13.71
N ILE A 65 -4.36 1.68 -12.99
CA ILE A 65 -5.71 1.52 -12.43
C ILE A 65 -5.97 2.55 -11.33
N TRP A 66 -4.99 2.82 -10.46
CA TRP A 66 -5.11 3.82 -9.41
C TRP A 66 -5.36 5.22 -9.98
N GLU A 67 -4.69 5.59 -11.07
CA GLU A 67 -4.88 6.86 -11.77
C GLU A 67 -6.29 7.04 -12.31
N GLN A 68 -6.91 5.95 -12.77
CA GLN A 68 -8.32 5.95 -13.18
C GLN A 68 -9.26 5.98 -11.98
N LEU A 69 -8.87 5.34 -10.87
CA LEU A 69 -9.67 5.28 -9.66
C LEU A 69 -9.68 6.63 -8.95
N TYR A 70 -8.52 7.25 -8.76
CA TYR A 70 -8.32 8.50 -8.02
C TYR A 70 -7.85 9.63 -8.94
N ASP A 71 -8.63 9.85 -10.00
CA ASP A 71 -8.45 10.94 -10.97
C ASP A 71 -8.81 12.32 -10.40
N GLU A 72 -8.71 13.36 -11.22
CA GLU A 72 -9.02 14.74 -10.82
C GLU A 72 -10.47 14.91 -10.33
N LYS A 73 -11.43 14.15 -10.87
CA LYS A 73 -12.81 14.16 -10.39
C LYS A 73 -12.88 13.65 -8.96
N MET A 74 -12.28 12.49 -8.66
CA MET A 74 -12.25 11.97 -7.29
C MET A 74 -11.45 12.85 -6.33
N LYS A 75 -10.34 13.46 -6.78
CA LYS A 75 -9.58 14.42 -5.96
C LYS A 75 -10.39 15.65 -5.60
N SER A 76 -11.26 16.13 -6.49
CA SER A 76 -12.15 17.27 -6.24
C SER A 76 -13.33 16.97 -5.31
N VAL A 77 -13.58 15.71 -4.97
CA VAL A 77 -14.67 15.35 -4.02
C VAL A 77 -14.37 15.97 -2.66
N VAL A 78 -15.39 16.62 -2.12
CA VAL A 78 -15.41 17.19 -0.78
C VAL A 78 -16.24 16.26 0.11
N VAL A 79 -15.66 15.86 1.23
CA VAL A 79 -16.30 15.01 2.25
C VAL A 79 -16.65 15.89 3.43
N GLU A 80 -17.88 15.82 3.92
CA GLU A 80 -18.23 16.46 5.19
C GLU A 80 -17.61 15.70 6.35
N THR A 81 -16.78 16.39 7.13
CA THR A 81 -16.17 15.88 8.35
C THR A 81 -16.79 16.59 9.56
N LEU A 82 -16.45 16.16 10.77
CA LEU A 82 -16.98 16.78 11.98
C LEU A 82 -16.42 18.19 12.25
N THR A 83 -15.34 18.56 11.57
CA THR A 83 -14.78 19.92 11.57
C THR A 83 -15.16 20.74 10.34
N GLY A 84 -16.09 20.24 9.51
CA GLY A 84 -16.59 20.90 8.28
C GLY A 84 -16.14 20.20 6.99
N PRO A 85 -16.29 20.85 5.83
CA PRO A 85 -15.92 20.28 4.54
C PRO A 85 -14.42 19.97 4.44
N SER A 86 -14.05 18.87 3.79
CA SER A 86 -12.65 18.47 3.60
C SER A 86 -11.90 19.37 2.61
N ASP A 87 -10.61 19.62 2.85
CA ASP A 87 -9.71 20.33 1.95
C ASP A 87 -8.25 19.91 2.15
N ASP A 88 -7.39 20.08 1.14
CA ASP A 88 -6.00 19.59 1.18
C ASP A 88 -5.07 20.36 2.14
N ALA A 89 -5.48 21.53 2.61
CA ALA A 89 -4.66 22.44 3.41
C ALA A 89 -4.94 22.31 4.91
N THR A 90 -6.21 22.40 5.31
CA THR A 90 -6.64 22.49 6.70
C THR A 90 -7.40 21.28 7.21
N ASN A 91 -8.13 20.59 6.33
CA ASN A 91 -8.96 19.44 6.69
C ASN A 91 -8.81 18.26 5.71
N PRO A 92 -7.59 17.68 5.58
CA PRO A 92 -7.34 16.66 4.57
C PRO A 92 -7.96 15.32 4.98
N VAL A 93 -8.59 14.66 4.00
CA VAL A 93 -9.07 13.28 4.11
C VAL A 93 -8.25 12.37 3.20
N TYR A 94 -8.12 11.10 3.57
CA TYR A 94 -7.44 10.10 2.76
C TYR A 94 -8.25 9.78 1.49
N PRO A 95 -7.56 9.31 0.43
CA PRO A 95 -8.24 8.83 -0.78
C PRO A 95 -9.34 7.80 -0.53
N TYR A 96 -9.14 6.87 0.41
CA TYR A 96 -10.16 5.87 0.72
C TYR A 96 -11.45 6.47 1.32
N GLU A 97 -11.36 7.59 2.06
CA GLU A 97 -12.50 8.30 2.64
C GLU A 97 -13.34 8.98 1.55
N LYS A 98 -12.68 9.53 0.52
CA LYS A 98 -13.37 10.03 -0.69
C LYS A 98 -14.00 8.89 -1.49
N LEU A 99 -13.32 7.74 -1.58
CA LEU A 99 -13.84 6.58 -2.29
C LEU A 99 -15.08 6.01 -1.61
N VAL A 100 -15.08 5.85 -0.28
CA VAL A 100 -16.27 5.34 0.43
C VAL A 100 -17.44 6.33 0.38
N SER A 101 -17.19 7.65 0.40
CA SER A 101 -18.27 8.63 0.31
C SER A 101 -19.00 8.57 -1.04
N VAL A 102 -18.26 8.36 -2.13
CA VAL A 102 -18.82 8.25 -3.48
C VAL A 102 -19.38 6.86 -3.76
N VAL A 103 -18.60 5.81 -3.50
CA VAL A 103 -18.90 4.45 -3.93
C VAL A 103 -19.74 3.67 -2.91
N GLY A 104 -19.65 4.03 -1.63
CA GLY A 104 -20.31 3.29 -0.54
C GLY A 104 -19.86 1.82 -0.49
N ASP A 105 -20.83 0.91 -0.50
CA ASP A 105 -20.59 -0.53 -0.56
C ASP A 105 -20.41 -1.07 -1.99
N GLY A 106 -20.74 -0.27 -3.02
CA GLY A 106 -20.77 -0.62 -4.44
C GLY A 106 -21.34 -2.00 -4.78
N GLY A 107 -22.32 -2.46 -4.00
CA GLY A 107 -22.93 -3.78 -4.14
C GLY A 107 -21.98 -4.95 -3.85
N ASN A 108 -20.90 -4.73 -3.09
CA ASN A 108 -19.94 -5.76 -2.71
C ASN A 108 -19.90 -5.94 -1.19
N TRP A 109 -20.31 -7.12 -0.74
CA TRP A 109 -20.36 -7.48 0.68
C TRP A 109 -19.01 -7.37 1.43
N LYS A 110 -17.87 -7.39 0.72
CA LYS A 110 -16.54 -7.24 1.35
C LYS A 110 -16.19 -5.79 1.68
N TRP A 111 -16.72 -4.82 0.92
CA TRP A 111 -16.28 -3.43 0.99
C TRP A 111 -16.58 -2.76 2.33
N PRO A 112 -17.76 -2.94 2.95
CA PRO A 112 -18.01 -2.38 4.28
C PRO A 112 -16.98 -2.80 5.33
N ARG A 113 -16.60 -4.09 5.36
CA ARG A 113 -15.56 -4.60 6.27
C ARG A 113 -14.18 -4.02 5.95
N MET A 114 -13.90 -3.80 4.68
CA MET A 114 -12.63 -3.28 4.21
C MET A 114 -12.43 -1.81 4.59
N TRP A 115 -13.50 -1.00 4.49
CA TRP A 115 -13.55 0.38 4.96
C TRP A 115 -13.39 0.44 6.47
N GLN A 116 -14.19 -0.35 7.19
CA GLN A 116 -14.09 -0.46 8.66
C GLN A 116 -12.65 -0.74 9.12
N ARG A 117 -11.91 -1.61 8.42
CA ARG A 117 -10.51 -1.89 8.78
C ARG A 117 -9.59 -0.68 8.63
N PHE A 118 -9.81 0.20 7.66
CA PHE A 118 -9.05 1.44 7.54
C PHE A 118 -9.40 2.43 8.66
N ASP A 119 -10.67 2.49 9.05
CA ASP A 119 -11.13 3.31 10.17
C ASP A 119 -10.56 2.80 11.51
N GLU A 120 -10.36 1.49 11.62
CA GLU A 120 -9.73 0.84 12.78
C GLU A 120 -8.20 0.96 12.83
N LEU A 121 -7.53 1.50 11.81
CA LEU A 121 -6.08 1.73 11.85
C LEU A 121 -5.73 2.85 12.83
N GLU A 122 -4.75 2.61 13.68
CA GLU A 122 -4.26 3.61 14.63
C GLU A 122 -3.59 4.77 13.89
N ARG A 123 -4.22 5.96 13.91
CA ARG A 123 -3.65 7.20 13.37
C ARG A 123 -3.06 8.05 14.48
N ARG A 124 -1.87 8.61 14.26
CA ARG A 124 -1.03 9.27 15.29
C ARG A 124 -0.85 10.77 15.05
N GLY A 125 -1.60 11.36 14.10
CA GLY A 125 -1.57 12.76 13.67
C GLY A 125 -2.47 13.71 14.49
N PRO A 126 -2.34 15.05 14.33
CA PRO A 126 -3.07 16.03 15.15
C PRO A 126 -4.57 16.12 14.81
N ALA A 127 -5.00 15.59 13.65
CA ALA A 127 -6.36 15.74 13.14
C ALA A 127 -7.30 14.55 13.41
N TYR A 128 -6.88 13.48 14.08
CA TYR A 128 -7.74 12.28 14.18
C TYR A 128 -8.84 12.30 15.26
N ARG A 129 -9.07 13.41 15.99
CA ARG A 129 -9.86 13.33 17.25
C ARG A 129 -10.70 14.52 17.71
N ALA A 130 -10.68 15.70 17.10
CA ALA A 130 -11.55 16.77 17.59
C ALA A 130 -12.94 16.63 16.97
N GLY A 131 -13.77 15.73 17.52
CA GLY A 131 -15.19 15.59 17.18
C GLY A 131 -15.57 14.45 16.25
N GLU A 132 -14.65 13.59 15.77
CA GLU A 132 -14.98 12.47 14.88
C GLU A 132 -15.65 11.26 15.57
N GLU A 133 -16.85 10.83 15.15
CA GLU A 133 -17.62 9.71 15.75
C GLU A 133 -16.96 8.34 15.54
N LEU A 134 -16.14 8.18 14.48
CA LEU A 134 -15.42 6.93 14.18
C LEU A 134 -14.04 6.86 14.84
N ASN A 135 -13.59 7.95 15.46
CA ASN A 135 -12.45 7.87 16.36
C ASN A 135 -12.94 7.14 17.61
N PHE A 136 -12.30 6.02 17.96
CA PHE A 136 -12.59 5.20 19.15
C PHE A 136 -12.38 5.93 20.49
N GLU A 137 -12.41 7.28 20.50
CA GLU A 137 -12.15 8.19 21.62
C GLU A 137 -10.83 7.90 22.34
N GLN A 138 -9.93 7.15 21.72
CA GLN A 138 -8.66 6.81 22.34
C GLN A 138 -7.84 8.10 22.52
N PRO A 139 -6.97 8.22 23.52
CA PRO A 139 -6.13 9.40 23.66
C PRO A 139 -5.13 9.49 22.49
N ASN A 140 -4.94 10.69 21.92
CA ASN A 140 -3.86 10.90 20.94
C ASN A 140 -2.54 10.66 21.65
N LYS A 141 -1.81 9.61 21.26
CA LYS A 141 -0.51 9.30 21.86
C LYS A 141 0.53 10.36 21.53
N ASN A 142 0.31 11.18 20.50
CA ASN A 142 1.20 12.27 20.10
C ASN A 142 0.42 13.52 19.65
N PRO A 143 -0.16 14.29 20.59
CA PRO A 143 -1.02 15.43 20.28
C PRO A 143 -0.28 16.62 19.66
N TYR A 144 1.05 16.62 19.67
CA TYR A 144 1.89 17.73 19.19
C TYR A 144 2.66 17.39 17.91
N ILE A 145 2.32 16.28 17.24
CA ILE A 145 3.00 15.92 16.00
C ILE A 145 2.68 16.94 14.90
N VAL A 146 3.73 17.46 14.27
CA VAL A 146 3.63 18.41 13.16
C VAL A 146 3.80 17.65 11.86
N SER A 147 2.91 17.89 10.89
CA SER A 147 3.03 17.26 9.58
C SER A 147 4.37 17.65 8.93
N GLN A 148 5.02 16.67 8.31
CA GLN A 148 6.32 16.81 7.64
C GLN A 148 6.23 16.20 6.25
N LYS A 149 6.98 16.75 5.30
CA LYS A 149 7.20 16.17 3.98
C LYS A 149 8.31 15.12 4.08
N VAL A 150 7.94 13.85 4.03
CA VAL A 150 8.86 12.74 4.20
C VAL A 150 9.11 12.07 2.85
N LEU A 151 10.37 11.93 2.49
CA LEU A 151 10.79 11.08 1.38
C LEU A 151 11.20 9.71 1.91
N VAL A 152 10.60 8.66 1.36
CA VAL A 152 11.04 7.26 1.51
C VAL A 152 11.67 6.81 0.20
N VAL A 153 12.93 6.40 0.23
CA VAL A 153 13.65 5.90 -0.95
C VAL A 153 13.58 4.39 -0.98
N GLY A 154 12.86 3.82 -1.96
CA GLY A 154 12.67 2.39 -2.18
C GLY A 154 11.24 1.92 -1.88
N GLY A 155 10.56 1.35 -2.88
CA GLY A 155 9.19 0.85 -2.75
C GLY A 155 9.08 -0.61 -2.28
N GLY A 156 10.15 -1.21 -1.76
CA GLY A 156 10.10 -2.58 -1.25
C GLY A 156 9.13 -2.72 -0.07
N PRO A 157 8.86 -3.94 0.42
CA PRO A 157 7.94 -4.16 1.54
C PRO A 157 8.20 -3.28 2.77
N VAL A 158 9.46 -3.11 3.15
CA VAL A 158 9.86 -2.26 4.29
C VAL A 158 9.54 -0.79 4.02
N GLY A 159 9.87 -0.28 2.84
CA GLY A 159 9.62 1.12 2.47
C GLY A 159 8.13 1.45 2.39
N LEU A 160 7.33 0.58 1.78
CA LEU A 160 5.88 0.77 1.72
C LEU A 160 5.23 0.68 3.12
N ARG A 161 5.66 -0.28 3.95
CA ARG A 161 5.13 -0.41 5.31
C ARG A 161 5.47 0.81 6.17
N LEU A 162 6.68 1.34 6.04
CA LEU A 162 7.09 2.59 6.68
C LEU A 162 6.26 3.77 6.16
N ALA A 163 6.05 3.86 4.85
CA ALA A 163 5.24 4.92 4.26
C ALA A 163 3.80 4.92 4.81
N ILE A 164 3.20 3.74 4.98
CA ILE A 164 1.90 3.57 5.62
C ILE A 164 1.90 4.09 7.07
N GLU A 165 2.89 3.71 7.90
CA GLU A 165 2.96 4.24 9.28
C GLU A 165 3.12 5.76 9.32
N LEU A 166 3.95 6.32 8.45
CA LEU A 166 4.19 7.76 8.39
C LEU A 166 2.95 8.52 7.93
N ALA A 167 2.21 7.97 6.95
CA ALA A 167 0.94 8.53 6.49
C ALA A 167 -0.11 8.49 7.61
N LEU A 168 -0.25 7.37 8.33
CA LEU A 168 -1.10 7.25 9.52
C LEU A 168 -0.64 8.18 10.66
N GLY A 169 0.65 8.52 10.70
CA GLY A 169 1.22 9.52 11.59
C GLY A 169 0.85 10.97 11.25
N GLY A 170 0.21 11.22 10.11
CA GLY A 170 -0.17 12.56 9.65
C GLY A 170 0.91 13.28 8.84
N HIS A 171 1.92 12.55 8.34
CA HIS A 171 2.94 13.12 7.46
C HIS A 171 2.54 13.03 5.99
N ARG A 172 3.07 13.95 5.17
CA ARG A 172 2.95 13.89 3.70
C ARG A 172 4.08 13.03 3.18
N VAL A 173 3.78 11.82 2.71
CA VAL A 173 4.79 10.83 2.35
C VAL A 173 4.90 10.68 0.85
N THR A 174 6.11 10.83 0.33
CA THR A 174 6.46 10.49 -1.05
C THR A 174 7.40 9.29 -1.06
N VAL A 175 7.15 8.31 -1.91
CA VAL A 175 8.02 7.14 -2.11
C VAL A 175 8.67 7.24 -3.48
N PHE A 176 10.00 7.19 -3.54
CA PHE A 176 10.72 7.06 -4.81
C PHE A 176 11.09 5.60 -5.07
N GLU A 177 10.67 5.05 -6.21
CA GLU A 177 11.16 3.77 -6.70
C GLU A 177 11.79 3.93 -8.08
N LYS A 178 13.09 3.64 -8.16
CA LYS A 178 13.89 3.77 -9.39
C LYS A 178 13.48 2.77 -10.46
N ARG A 179 13.14 1.52 -10.08
CA ARG A 179 12.99 0.43 -11.05
C ARG A 179 11.62 0.43 -11.70
N ARG A 180 11.54 0.78 -12.97
CA ARG A 180 10.43 0.32 -13.82
C ARG A 180 10.63 -1.17 -14.16
N GLU A 181 9.55 -1.85 -14.52
CA GLU A 181 9.67 -3.15 -15.14
C GLU A 181 10.23 -3.00 -16.55
N VAL A 182 11.49 -3.41 -16.74
CA VAL A 182 12.04 -3.63 -18.07
C VAL A 182 11.75 -5.08 -18.43
N LYS A 183 10.90 -5.30 -19.45
CA LYS A 183 10.87 -6.60 -20.14
C LYS A 183 12.19 -6.73 -20.86
N ASP A 184 12.99 -7.71 -20.48
CA ASP A 184 14.11 -8.13 -21.29
C ASP A 184 13.74 -9.49 -21.90
N GLU A 185 13.72 -9.56 -23.23
CA GLU A 185 13.35 -10.73 -24.03
C GLU A 185 14.45 -11.79 -24.01
N GLY A 186 14.81 -12.28 -22.81
CA GLY A 186 15.66 -13.45 -22.65
C GLY A 186 17.00 -13.22 -21.97
N ALA A 187 17.36 -11.99 -21.58
CA ALA A 187 18.51 -11.74 -20.72
C ALA A 187 18.01 -11.36 -19.31
N MET A 188 18.24 -12.22 -18.30
CA MET A 188 17.91 -11.91 -16.90
C MET A 188 18.75 -10.73 -16.36
N GLN A 189 18.54 -9.50 -16.85
CA GLN A 189 19.41 -8.37 -16.52
C GLN A 189 18.87 -7.51 -15.38
N GLN A 190 17.55 -7.28 -15.25
CA GLN A 190 16.97 -6.60 -14.07
C GLN A 190 15.53 -7.05 -13.76
N LEU A 191 15.30 -7.50 -12.53
CA LEU A 191 13.93 -7.69 -12.01
C LEU A 191 13.37 -6.32 -11.63
N GLY A 192 12.28 -5.91 -12.29
CA GLY A 192 11.56 -4.69 -11.98
C GLY A 192 10.87 -4.72 -10.61
N PHE A 193 10.16 -3.63 -10.29
CA PHE A 193 9.59 -3.37 -8.97
C PHE A 193 8.85 -4.57 -8.36
N THR A 194 7.97 -5.20 -9.14
CA THR A 194 7.08 -6.30 -8.72
C THR A 194 7.46 -7.68 -9.25
N ASN A 195 8.71 -7.89 -9.70
CA ASN A 195 9.10 -9.15 -10.36
C ASN A 195 9.89 -10.11 -9.44
N ARG A 196 9.75 -9.97 -8.12
CA ARG A 196 10.45 -10.83 -7.13
C ARG A 196 9.49 -11.84 -6.54
N ILE A 197 9.56 -13.07 -7.03
CA ILE A 197 8.65 -14.15 -6.64
C ILE A 197 9.11 -15.00 -5.46
N ASN A 198 10.31 -14.74 -4.91
CA ASN A 198 10.81 -15.46 -3.73
C ASN A 198 9.86 -15.25 -2.55
N ARG A 199 9.63 -16.31 -1.76
CA ARG A 199 8.70 -16.30 -0.63
C ARG A 199 9.41 -16.27 0.73
N PRO A 200 9.56 -15.11 1.37
CA PRO A 200 10.00 -15.03 2.76
C PRO A 200 8.99 -15.67 3.73
N HIS A 201 9.53 -16.23 4.82
CA HIS A 201 8.74 -16.63 5.97
C HIS A 201 8.10 -15.40 6.66
N MET A 202 6.89 -15.56 7.17
CA MET A 202 6.14 -14.52 7.85
C MET A 202 5.87 -14.90 9.30
N TRP A 203 6.43 -14.10 10.22
CA TRP A 203 6.17 -14.29 11.65
C TRP A 203 4.70 -13.99 11.97
N PRO A 204 4.13 -14.60 13.03
CA PRO A 204 2.73 -14.40 13.39
C PRO A 204 2.33 -12.93 13.59
N PHE A 205 3.21 -12.10 14.16
CA PHE A 205 2.91 -10.68 14.37
C PHE A 205 2.85 -9.90 13.04
N VAL A 206 3.72 -10.22 12.07
CA VAL A 206 3.68 -9.62 10.72
C VAL A 206 2.41 -10.03 10.00
N ARG A 207 2.02 -11.32 10.09
CA ARG A 207 0.74 -11.78 9.55
C ARG A 207 -0.44 -11.01 10.14
N ASN A 208 -0.46 -10.81 11.46
CA ASN A 208 -1.53 -10.07 12.13
C ASN A 208 -1.57 -8.59 11.70
N ASP A 209 -0.41 -7.97 11.49
CA ASP A 209 -0.29 -6.62 10.95
C ASP A 209 -0.84 -6.52 9.51
N LEU A 210 -0.44 -7.43 8.62
CA LEU A 210 -0.95 -7.49 7.25
C LEU A 210 -2.46 -7.79 7.19
N ALA A 211 -3.00 -8.52 8.16
CA ALA A 211 -4.43 -8.77 8.25
C ALA A 211 -5.23 -7.49 8.58
N LYS A 212 -4.66 -6.60 9.42
CA LYS A 212 -5.23 -5.27 9.68
C LYS A 212 -5.21 -4.40 8.42
N LEU A 213 -4.14 -4.49 7.63
CA LEU A 213 -4.00 -3.84 6.32
C LEU A 213 -4.78 -4.55 5.19
N ASN A 214 -6.00 -5.00 5.49
CA ASN A 214 -6.89 -5.60 4.51
C ASN A 214 -6.33 -6.82 3.74
N GLY A 215 -5.34 -7.53 4.28
CA GLY A 215 -4.66 -8.64 3.59
C GLY A 215 -5.57 -9.72 3.00
N LYS A 216 -6.66 -10.07 3.69
CA LYS A 216 -7.66 -11.05 3.21
C LYS A 216 -8.65 -10.51 2.18
N ASP A 217 -8.76 -9.19 2.08
CA ASP A 217 -9.79 -8.50 1.30
C ASP A 217 -9.20 -7.89 0.02
N PHE A 218 -7.93 -7.50 0.05
CA PHE A 218 -7.19 -6.90 -1.06
C PHE A 218 -6.49 -7.91 -1.99
N MET A 219 -6.53 -9.19 -1.64
CA MET A 219 -5.89 -10.26 -2.39
C MET A 219 -6.86 -11.41 -2.67
N SER A 220 -6.59 -12.16 -3.75
CA SER A 220 -7.30 -13.39 -4.04
C SER A 220 -7.04 -14.44 -2.95
N ARG A 221 -7.88 -15.47 -2.93
CA ARG A 221 -7.69 -16.58 -1.98
C ARG A 221 -6.37 -17.30 -2.24
N GLU A 222 -5.97 -17.37 -3.50
CA GLU A 222 -4.73 -17.96 -3.98
C GLU A 222 -3.51 -17.16 -3.48
N ALA A 223 -3.52 -15.83 -3.63
CA ALA A 223 -2.46 -14.96 -3.10
C ALA A 223 -2.45 -14.88 -1.56
N CYS A 224 -3.60 -15.13 -0.90
CA CYS A 224 -3.67 -15.24 0.55
C CYS A 224 -3.08 -16.55 1.11
N TYR A 225 -2.79 -17.55 0.26
CA TYR A 225 -2.22 -18.81 0.69
C TYR A 225 -0.68 -18.77 0.64
N PRO A 226 0.03 -19.30 1.66
CA PRO A 226 -0.46 -19.79 2.95
C PRO A 226 -0.65 -18.69 4.01
N VAL A 227 -0.19 -17.44 3.77
CA VAL A 227 -0.04 -16.39 4.80
C VAL A 227 -1.28 -16.16 5.67
N PHE A 228 -2.50 -16.20 5.14
CA PHE A 228 -3.73 -15.93 5.89
C PHE A 228 -4.61 -17.16 6.14
N THR A 229 -4.20 -18.32 5.64
CA THR A 229 -4.97 -19.55 5.67
C THR A 229 -4.32 -20.64 6.51
N GLU A 230 -2.99 -20.69 6.55
CA GLU A 230 -2.22 -21.71 7.28
C GLU A 230 -1.46 -21.07 8.45
N PRO A 231 -1.72 -21.49 9.70
CA PRO A 231 -1.04 -20.91 10.86
C PRO A 231 0.45 -21.25 10.93
N ASP A 232 0.84 -22.45 10.48
CA ASP A 232 2.17 -23.02 10.73
C ASP A 232 3.18 -22.82 9.58
N THR A 233 2.71 -22.45 8.39
CA THR A 233 3.56 -22.33 7.18
C THR A 233 3.44 -20.96 6.50
N SER A 234 3.15 -19.92 7.29
CA SER A 234 2.94 -18.56 6.82
C SER A 234 4.14 -18.01 6.06
N SER A 235 3.92 -17.71 4.78
CA SER A 235 4.87 -17.10 3.83
C SER A 235 4.10 -16.37 2.75
N ILE A 236 4.71 -15.36 2.15
CA ILE A 236 4.11 -14.53 1.09
C ILE A 236 5.19 -14.19 0.07
N GLY A 237 4.83 -14.10 -1.22
CA GLY A 237 5.73 -13.60 -2.26
C GLY A 237 6.14 -12.15 -1.99
N ILE A 238 7.36 -11.78 -2.35
CA ILE A 238 7.81 -10.38 -2.21
C ILE A 238 6.92 -9.45 -3.05
N ASP A 239 6.59 -9.87 -4.26
CA ASP A 239 5.67 -9.21 -5.18
C ASP A 239 4.23 -9.10 -4.65
N GLU A 240 3.69 -10.18 -4.08
CA GLU A 240 2.39 -10.22 -3.41
C GLU A 240 2.34 -9.23 -2.24
N LEU A 241 3.39 -9.23 -1.42
CA LEU A 241 3.52 -8.32 -0.28
C LEU A 241 3.65 -6.86 -0.74
N GLN A 242 4.42 -6.60 -1.79
CA GLN A 242 4.55 -5.25 -2.37
C GLN A 242 3.22 -4.72 -2.88
N ILE A 243 2.42 -5.53 -3.59
CA ILE A 243 1.11 -5.10 -4.07
C ILE A 243 0.14 -4.87 -2.94
N LEU A 244 0.09 -5.77 -1.95
CA LEU A 244 -0.77 -5.58 -0.79
C LEU A 244 -0.48 -4.24 -0.10
N LEU A 245 0.80 -3.97 0.15
CA LEU A 245 1.22 -2.74 0.80
C LEU A 245 1.04 -1.52 -0.10
N LEU A 246 1.29 -1.62 -1.41
CA LEU A 246 1.09 -0.52 -2.36
C LEU A 246 -0.38 -0.13 -2.44
N LYS A 247 -1.32 -1.09 -2.48
CA LYS A 247 -2.76 -0.81 -2.43
C LYS A 247 -3.13 -0.02 -1.17
N ASN A 248 -2.64 -0.44 -0.01
CA ASN A 248 -2.89 0.27 1.25
C ASN A 248 -2.23 1.66 1.26
N ALA A 249 -1.00 1.79 0.78
CA ALA A 249 -0.28 3.05 0.73
C ALA A 249 -1.02 4.09 -0.15
N LEU A 250 -1.49 3.68 -1.32
CA LEU A 250 -2.27 4.53 -2.23
C LEU A 250 -3.60 4.97 -1.60
N MET A 251 -4.33 4.02 -0.99
CA MET A 251 -5.57 4.30 -0.25
C MET A 251 -5.38 5.30 0.90
N LEU A 252 -4.18 5.32 1.50
CA LEU A 252 -3.77 6.23 2.57
C LEU A 252 -3.02 7.48 2.05
N GLY A 253 -3.07 7.76 0.75
CA GLY A 253 -2.57 9.01 0.19
C GLY A 253 -1.05 9.12 0.09
N VAL A 254 -0.32 8.00 0.14
CA VAL A 254 1.12 7.99 -0.15
C VAL A 254 1.35 8.31 -1.63
N ASP A 255 2.18 9.32 -1.91
CA ASP A 255 2.59 9.71 -3.26
C ASP A 255 3.71 8.77 -3.76
N PHE A 256 3.32 7.73 -4.48
CA PHE A 256 4.24 6.73 -5.00
C PHE A 256 4.76 7.10 -6.40
N ARG A 257 6.06 7.39 -6.52
CA ARG A 257 6.70 7.79 -7.78
C ARG A 257 7.59 6.68 -8.32
N LEU A 258 7.03 5.93 -9.26
CA LEU A 258 7.75 4.92 -10.03
C LEU A 258 8.57 5.56 -11.15
N GLY A 259 9.80 5.07 -11.36
CA GLY A 259 10.73 5.62 -12.35
C GLY A 259 11.52 6.83 -11.85
N VAL A 260 11.51 7.07 -10.54
CA VAL A 260 12.24 8.17 -9.90
C VAL A 260 13.36 7.62 -9.03
N GLY A 261 14.60 7.94 -9.39
CA GLY A 261 15.80 7.51 -8.67
C GLY A 261 16.31 8.59 -7.73
N TYR A 262 16.67 8.20 -6.50
CA TYR A 262 17.50 9.03 -5.62
C TYR A 262 18.97 8.93 -6.05
N ASN A 263 19.66 10.07 -6.10
CA ASN A 263 21.08 10.15 -6.42
C ASN A 263 21.90 10.58 -5.21
N ASP A 264 21.52 11.70 -4.58
CA ASP A 264 22.22 12.29 -3.42
C ASP A 264 21.27 13.25 -2.69
N ALA A 265 21.67 13.77 -1.53
CA ALA A 265 20.99 14.88 -0.88
C ALA A 265 21.96 15.76 -0.10
N LYS A 266 21.60 17.03 0.02
CA LYS A 266 22.25 17.98 0.92
C LYS A 266 21.27 18.43 1.99
N ILE A 267 21.64 18.25 3.25
CA ILE A 267 20.90 18.81 4.38
C ILE A 267 21.29 20.26 4.62
N THR A 268 20.31 21.14 4.76
CA THR A 268 20.46 22.50 5.26
C THR A 268 19.60 22.66 6.50
N THR A 269 19.98 23.55 7.40
CA THR A 269 19.22 23.83 8.62
C THR A 269 18.85 25.30 8.61
N ASP A 270 17.57 25.59 8.81
CA ASP A 270 17.10 26.96 8.91
C ASP A 270 17.73 27.63 10.16
N PRO A 271 18.41 28.78 10.02
CA PRO A 271 19.14 29.40 11.13
C PRO A 271 18.27 29.86 12.31
N LYS A 272 16.96 30.06 12.10
CA LYS A 272 16.04 30.59 13.13
C LYS A 272 15.26 29.47 13.81
N THR A 273 14.68 28.58 13.01
CA THR A 273 13.79 27.51 13.48
C THR A 273 14.56 26.22 13.76
N MET A 274 15.83 26.14 13.34
CA MET A 274 16.67 24.95 13.42
C MET A 274 16.06 23.71 12.71
N ARG A 275 15.11 23.93 11.81
CA ARG A 275 14.45 22.85 11.07
C ARG A 275 15.36 22.36 9.94
N PRO A 276 15.60 21.04 9.83
CA PRO A 276 16.36 20.49 8.71
C PRO A 276 15.51 20.48 7.43
N ALA A 277 16.16 20.71 6.30
CA ALA A 277 15.61 20.56 4.97
C ALA A 277 16.60 19.79 4.09
N TRP A 278 16.11 18.74 3.46
CA TRP A 278 16.85 17.89 2.55
C TRP A 278 16.61 18.33 1.11
N GLN A 279 17.64 18.87 0.47
CA GLN A 279 17.66 19.12 -0.97
C GLN A 279 18.09 17.82 -1.67
N VAL A 280 17.11 17.07 -2.17
CA VAL A 280 17.31 15.75 -2.75
C VAL A 280 17.56 15.86 -4.25
N ASP A 281 18.73 15.40 -4.68
CA ASP A 281 19.07 15.16 -6.09
C ASP A 281 18.44 13.85 -6.54
N CYS A 282 17.59 13.93 -7.55
CA CYS A 282 16.87 12.79 -8.08
C CYS A 282 16.77 12.82 -9.61
N THR A 283 16.55 11.66 -10.21
CA THR A 283 16.40 11.49 -11.65
C THR A 283 15.00 10.98 -11.97
N TYR A 284 14.29 11.69 -12.84
CA TYR A 284 13.02 11.27 -13.43
C TYR A 284 13.30 10.70 -14.81
N ASP A 285 12.75 9.53 -15.11
CA ASP A 285 12.63 9.11 -16.51
C ASP A 285 11.53 9.88 -17.25
N GLU A 286 11.45 9.69 -18.56
CA GLU A 286 10.51 10.45 -19.41
C GLU A 286 9.04 10.27 -19.00
N LYS A 287 8.62 9.04 -18.68
CA LYS A 287 7.23 8.74 -18.29
C LYS A 287 6.87 9.43 -16.97
N SER A 288 7.74 9.32 -15.95
CA SER A 288 7.52 9.97 -14.64
C SER A 288 7.60 11.48 -14.74
N ALA A 289 8.53 12.03 -15.52
CA ALA A 289 8.67 13.47 -15.72
C ALA A 289 7.38 14.06 -16.31
N THR A 290 6.84 13.46 -17.37
CA THR A 290 5.57 13.89 -17.97
C THR A 290 4.42 13.82 -16.96
N TYR A 291 4.29 12.68 -16.25
CA TYR A 291 3.19 12.46 -15.33
C TYR A 291 3.20 13.45 -14.13
N PHE A 292 4.37 13.62 -13.50
CA PHE A 292 4.52 14.51 -12.35
C PHE A 292 4.78 15.97 -12.74
N LYS A 293 4.72 16.32 -14.04
CA LYS A 293 5.00 17.66 -14.58
C LYS A 293 6.37 18.20 -14.16
N MET A 294 7.37 17.32 -14.16
CA MET A 294 8.78 17.60 -13.87
C MET A 294 9.60 17.58 -15.16
N SER A 295 10.86 18.03 -15.11
CA SER A 295 11.79 17.89 -16.24
C SER A 295 12.37 16.48 -16.29
N PRO A 296 12.50 15.84 -17.47
CA PRO A 296 13.24 14.59 -17.60
C PRO A 296 14.69 14.75 -17.14
N GLY A 297 15.25 13.70 -16.55
CA GLY A 297 16.61 13.71 -16.03
C GLY A 297 16.69 14.29 -14.61
N LYS A 298 17.73 15.10 -14.35
CA LYS A 298 18.10 15.54 -13.01
C LYS A 298 17.19 16.65 -12.49
N ASN A 299 16.69 16.47 -11.26
CA ASN A 299 15.84 17.41 -10.54
C ASN A 299 16.33 17.54 -9.08
N ILE A 300 15.99 18.66 -8.45
CA ILE A 300 16.20 18.87 -7.01
C ILE A 300 14.85 19.11 -6.35
N VAL A 301 14.53 18.32 -5.33
CA VAL A 301 13.26 18.41 -4.59
C VAL A 301 13.54 18.50 -3.10
N SER A 302 12.80 19.37 -2.39
CA SER A 302 12.99 19.59 -0.95
C SER A 302 12.05 18.74 -0.11
N PHE A 303 12.59 18.09 0.91
CA PHE A 303 11.84 17.33 1.92
C PHE A 303 12.30 17.71 3.34
N ASP A 304 11.44 17.50 4.34
CA ASP A 304 11.79 17.74 5.75
C ASP A 304 12.54 16.53 6.33
N VAL A 305 12.26 15.33 5.81
CA VAL A 305 12.80 14.06 6.30
C VAL A 305 13.19 13.16 5.13
N LEU A 306 14.34 12.48 5.26
CA LEU A 306 14.83 11.47 4.31
C LEU A 306 14.93 10.10 5.00
N MET A 307 14.28 9.08 4.43
CA MET A 307 14.26 7.70 4.92
C MET A 307 14.81 6.75 3.84
N GLY A 308 15.95 6.10 4.12
CA GLY A 308 16.56 5.12 3.22
C GLY A 308 15.98 3.72 3.40
N CYS A 309 15.29 3.19 2.40
CA CYS A 309 14.66 1.86 2.36
C CYS A 309 14.98 1.09 1.05
N ASP A 310 16.09 1.44 0.40
CA ASP A 310 16.53 0.98 -0.92
C ASP A 310 17.38 -0.31 -0.90
N GLY A 311 17.45 -0.95 0.27
CA GLY A 311 17.98 -2.31 0.46
C GLY A 311 19.49 -2.36 0.71
N PRO A 312 20.11 -3.55 0.55
CA PRO A 312 21.52 -3.76 0.92
C PRO A 312 22.53 -2.93 0.11
N ARG A 313 22.16 -2.50 -1.10
CA ARG A 313 22.95 -1.60 -1.96
C ARG A 313 22.32 -0.21 -1.92
N SER A 314 22.24 0.35 -0.71
CA SER A 314 21.57 1.62 -0.44
C SER A 314 22.41 2.80 -0.93
N THR A 315 21.86 3.56 -1.87
CA THR A 315 22.44 4.83 -2.33
C THR A 315 22.34 5.88 -1.23
N VAL A 316 21.22 5.92 -0.48
CA VAL A 316 21.05 6.86 0.64
C VAL A 316 22.16 6.69 1.67
N ARG A 317 22.46 5.45 2.06
CA ARG A 317 23.54 5.20 3.02
C ARG A 317 24.92 5.52 2.46
N GLU A 318 25.15 5.24 1.18
CA GLU A 318 26.41 5.53 0.51
C GLU A 318 26.71 7.04 0.47
N THR A 319 25.74 7.86 0.06
CA THR A 319 25.95 9.31 -0.06
C THR A 319 25.86 10.05 1.27
N GLN A 320 25.10 9.52 2.23
CA GLN A 320 24.91 10.12 3.55
C GLN A 320 25.69 9.36 4.64
N ALA A 321 26.85 8.78 4.29
CA ALA A 321 27.67 7.97 5.21
C ALA A 321 28.08 8.70 6.49
N LYS A 322 28.24 10.04 6.44
CA LYS A 322 28.52 10.86 7.64
C LYS A 322 27.42 10.79 8.70
N LEU A 323 26.18 10.54 8.28
CA LEU A 323 25.00 10.51 9.16
C LEU A 323 24.57 9.08 9.51
N PHE A 324 24.65 8.15 8.55
CA PHE A 324 24.20 6.76 8.75
C PHE A 324 25.33 5.75 8.98
N GLY A 325 26.58 6.21 8.98
CA GLY A 325 27.76 5.37 9.08
C GLY A 325 28.10 4.63 7.78
N GLU A 326 29.34 4.16 7.69
CA GLU A 326 29.81 3.41 6.53
C GLU A 326 29.12 2.05 6.41
N ILE A 327 29.07 1.52 5.19
CA ILE A 327 28.52 0.20 4.91
C ILE A 327 29.56 -0.85 5.32
N GLU A 328 29.25 -1.63 6.35
CA GLU A 328 29.96 -2.89 6.59
C GLU A 328 29.71 -3.85 5.43
N LYS A 329 30.62 -3.86 4.45
CA LYS A 329 30.62 -4.86 3.39
C LYS A 329 31.05 -6.19 4.01
N ARG A 330 30.09 -7.00 4.47
CA ARG A 330 30.38 -8.40 4.83
C ARG A 330 31.09 -9.05 3.64
N LYS A 331 32.17 -9.81 3.90
CA LYS A 331 32.78 -10.66 2.88
C LYS A 331 31.75 -11.74 2.50
N PHE A 332 30.97 -11.49 1.44
CA PHE A 332 29.89 -12.37 0.97
C PHE A 332 30.38 -13.77 0.51
N MET A 333 31.69 -14.06 0.59
CA MET A 333 32.31 -15.21 -0.07
C MET A 333 32.21 -16.55 0.68
N ASP A 334 31.71 -16.57 1.93
CA ASP A 334 31.77 -17.79 2.75
C ASP A 334 30.43 -18.55 2.85
N CYS A 335 29.34 -18.05 2.27
CA CYS A 335 28.03 -18.69 2.34
C CYS A 335 27.27 -18.60 1.01
N ILE A 336 26.97 -19.75 0.40
CA ILE A 336 26.19 -19.84 -0.84
C ILE A 336 24.75 -20.20 -0.50
N GLY A 337 23.80 -19.32 -0.85
CA GLY A 337 22.37 -19.59 -0.78
C GLY A 337 21.79 -19.79 -2.19
N ILE A 338 21.12 -20.91 -2.44
CA ILE A 338 20.43 -21.18 -3.70
C ILE A 338 18.94 -21.07 -3.46
N VAL A 339 18.26 -20.25 -4.27
CA VAL A 339 16.80 -20.13 -4.26
C VAL A 339 16.27 -20.54 -5.62
N ALA A 340 15.30 -21.46 -5.63
CA ALA A 340 14.61 -21.91 -6.83
C ALA A 340 13.11 -21.82 -6.62
N ASN A 341 12.41 -21.22 -7.58
CA ASN A 341 10.95 -21.20 -7.61
C ASN A 341 10.50 -22.16 -8.71
N VAL A 342 9.68 -23.15 -8.34
CA VAL A 342 9.11 -24.11 -9.28
C VAL A 342 7.62 -23.84 -9.43
N ARG A 343 7.13 -23.83 -10.67
CA ARG A 343 5.71 -23.64 -10.96
C ARG A 343 5.08 -24.99 -11.29
N LYS A 344 3.96 -25.31 -10.62
CA LYS A 344 3.10 -26.42 -11.05
C LYS A 344 2.62 -26.16 -12.49
N VAL A 345 2.56 -27.18 -13.33
CA VAL A 345 2.04 -27.06 -14.70
C VAL A 345 0.67 -27.75 -14.81
N PRO A 346 -0.22 -27.32 -15.72
CA PRO A 346 -1.51 -27.99 -15.91
C PRO A 346 -1.35 -29.46 -16.27
N ARG A 347 -2.37 -30.31 -15.99
CA ARG A 347 -2.30 -31.75 -16.33
C ARG A 347 -1.97 -32.03 -17.79
N SER A 348 -2.51 -31.21 -18.69
CA SER A 348 -2.23 -31.33 -20.12
C SER A 348 -0.74 -31.25 -20.41
N ARG A 349 -0.04 -30.32 -19.73
CA ARG A 349 1.41 -30.17 -19.84
C ARG A 349 2.16 -31.29 -19.12
N LEU A 350 1.71 -31.75 -17.96
CA LEU A 350 2.29 -32.92 -17.27
C LEU A 350 2.27 -34.17 -18.18
N LYS A 351 1.12 -34.45 -18.80
CA LYS A 351 0.95 -35.56 -19.74
C LYS A 351 1.86 -35.43 -20.97
N GLN A 352 1.98 -34.23 -21.54
CA GLN A 352 2.93 -33.96 -22.64
C GLN A 352 4.39 -34.21 -22.24
N LEU A 353 4.73 -33.99 -20.96
CA LEU A 353 6.06 -34.22 -20.41
C LEU A 353 6.26 -35.68 -19.96
N GLY A 354 5.31 -36.59 -20.21
CA GLY A 354 5.40 -38.00 -19.84
C GLY A 354 5.00 -38.32 -18.40
N PHE A 355 4.33 -37.40 -17.70
CA PHE A 355 3.82 -37.61 -16.35
C PHE A 355 2.29 -37.85 -16.36
N ASP A 356 1.87 -39.09 -16.11
CA ASP A 356 0.46 -39.50 -16.08
C ASP A 356 -0.33 -38.92 -14.89
N PHE A 357 0.38 -38.62 -13.80
CA PHE A 357 -0.16 -38.10 -12.54
C PHE A 357 0.66 -36.90 -12.03
N GLY A 358 0.03 -36.01 -11.26
CA GLY A 358 0.69 -34.89 -10.60
C GLY A 358 -0.30 -33.88 -10.06
N GLN A 359 0.16 -33.00 -9.17
CA GLN A 359 -0.65 -31.91 -8.63
C GLN A 359 -0.65 -30.71 -9.57
N GLU A 360 -1.84 -30.19 -9.89
CA GLU A 360 -2.03 -29.01 -10.71
C GLU A 360 -1.95 -27.72 -9.88
N PRO A 361 -1.76 -26.53 -10.52
CA PRO A 361 -1.73 -25.25 -9.81
C PRO A 361 -2.94 -24.98 -8.91
N LYS A 362 -4.11 -25.55 -9.25
CA LYS A 362 -5.35 -25.38 -8.49
C LYS A 362 -5.52 -26.38 -7.35
N ASP A 363 -4.66 -27.39 -7.27
CA ASP A 363 -4.65 -28.35 -6.17
C ASP A 363 -4.00 -27.67 -4.96
N MET A 364 -4.81 -26.94 -4.20
CA MET A 364 -4.47 -26.54 -2.84
C MET A 364 -4.38 -27.82 -2.00
N ASN A 365 -3.28 -28.02 -1.27
CA ASN A 365 -3.20 -29.05 -0.24
C ASN A 365 -4.25 -28.72 0.81
N ARG A 366 -5.48 -29.17 0.60
CA ARG A 366 -6.41 -29.41 1.69
C ARG A 366 -5.80 -30.59 2.41
N THR A 367 -5.15 -30.34 3.54
CA THR A 367 -4.91 -31.39 4.53
C THR A 367 -6.17 -32.25 4.58
N ARG A 368 -5.97 -33.54 4.27
CA ARG A 368 -7.00 -34.58 4.32
C ARG A 368 -7.73 -34.56 5.66
#